data_AF-A0A7G9RIN5-F1
#
_entry.id   AF-A0A7G9RIN5-F1
#
_cell.length_a   1.000
_cell.length_b   1.000
_cell.length_c   1.000
_cell.angle_alpha   90.00
_cell.angle_beta   90.00
_cell.angle_gamma   90.00
#
_symmetry.space_group_name_H-M   'P 1'
#
loop_
_entity.id
_entity.type
_entity.pdbx_description
1 polymer ?
#
loop_
_entity_poly.entity_id
_entity_poly.type
_entity_poly.pdbx_seq_one_letter_code
_entity_poly.pdbx_strand_id
1 'polypeptide(L)'
;MMNPPDNSTLEFSTRLALHEAVLAQLVALVMRAQGDPEGQLASFEQALVESMGTIGRSDKQDFSLDQAVWMREQHAYGRQLASEFAAMVAAYMPHKG
;
A
#
# COMPACT_ATOMS: atom_id res chain seq x y z
N MET A 1 18.36 6.22 -35.08
CA MET A 1 18.36 5.11 -34.10
C MET A 1 17.26 5.37 -33.11
N MET A 2 16.27 4.47 -33.02
CA MET A 2 15.22 4.54 -32.00
C MET A 2 15.83 3.90 -30.75
N ASN A 3 16.00 4.66 -29.67
CA ASN A 3 16.47 4.07 -28.41
C ASN A 3 15.43 3.02 -27.98
N PRO A 4 15.85 1.79 -27.62
CA PRO A 4 14.92 0.84 -27.03
C PRO A 4 14.27 1.49 -25.79
N PRO A 5 13.00 1.16 -25.50
CA PRO A 5 12.31 1.70 -24.32
C PRO A 5 13.17 1.44 -23.08
N ASP A 6 13.12 2.36 -22.12
CA ASP A 6 13.90 2.28 -20.89
C ASP A 6 13.48 1.04 -20.08
N ASN A 7 14.16 -0.08 -20.35
CA ASN A 7 13.87 -1.37 -19.76
C ASN A 7 14.08 -1.37 -18.23
N SER A 8 14.84 -0.42 -17.69
CA SER A 8 15.14 -0.35 -16.25
C SER A 8 13.90 0.03 -15.44
N THR A 9 13.15 1.02 -15.91
CA THR A 9 11.89 1.46 -15.29
C THR A 9 10.82 0.37 -15.40
N LEU A 10 10.73 -0.33 -16.54
CA LEU A 10 9.81 -1.44 -16.74
C LEU A 10 10.14 -2.66 -15.87
N GLU A 11 11.43 -3.03 -15.77
CA GLU A 11 11.87 -4.13 -14.91
C GLU A 11 11.55 -3.83 -13.45
N PHE A 12 11.88 -2.61 -12.99
CA PHE A 12 11.62 -2.19 -11.63
C PHE A 12 10.13 -2.21 -11.29
N SER A 13 9.27 -1.62 -12.14
CA SER A 13 7.82 -1.60 -11.90
C SER A 13 7.20 -2.99 -11.93
N THR A 14 7.62 -3.85 -12.88
CA THR A 14 7.14 -5.24 -12.96
C THR A 14 7.56 -6.04 -11.73
N ARG A 15 8.81 -5.87 -11.27
CA ARG A 15 9.30 -6.53 -10.07
C ARG A 15 8.53 -6.03 -8.84
N LEU A 16 8.30 -4.73 -8.70
CA LEU A 16 7.54 -4.18 -7.59
C LEU A 16 6.10 -4.73 -7.56
N ALA A 17 5.41 -4.73 -8.70
CA ALA A 17 4.06 -5.28 -8.83
C ALA A 17 4.00 -6.78 -8.46
N LEU A 18 5.02 -7.56 -8.85
CA LEU A 18 5.12 -8.97 -8.43
C LEU A 18 5.25 -9.10 -6.91
N HIS A 19 6.11 -8.29 -6.28
CA HIS A 19 6.28 -8.34 -4.82
C HIS A 19 4.99 -7.95 -4.11
N GLU A 20 4.31 -6.93 -4.60
CA GLU A 20 3.02 -6.47 -4.07
C GLU A 20 1.95 -7.57 -4.17
N ALA A 21 1.83 -8.21 -5.33
CA ALA A 21 0.88 -9.31 -5.53
C ALA A 21 1.17 -10.51 -4.60
N VAL A 22 2.45 -10.86 -4.41
CA VAL A 22 2.85 -11.94 -3.49
C VAL A 22 2.50 -11.58 -2.05
N LEU A 23 2.80 -10.35 -1.61
CA LEU A 23 2.44 -9.88 -0.28
C LEU A 23 0.93 -9.90 -0.07
N ALA A 24 0.15 -9.41 -1.03
CA ALA A 24 -1.30 -9.39 -0.95
C ALA A 24 -1.89 -10.81 -0.81
N GLN A 25 -1.36 -11.77 -1.56
CA GLN A 25 -1.77 -13.18 -1.44
C GLN A 25 -1.43 -13.78 -0.07
N LEU A 26 -0.24 -13.51 0.47
CA LEU A 26 0.16 -14.01 1.78
C LEU A 26 -0.75 -13.46 2.89
N VAL A 27 -1.05 -12.16 2.85
CA VAL A 27 -1.99 -11.52 3.79
C VAL A 27 -3.37 -12.16 3.68
N ALA A 28 -3.89 -12.31 2.45
CA ALA A 28 -5.19 -12.95 2.22
C ALA A 28 -5.23 -14.39 2.77
N LEU A 29 -4.16 -15.17 2.59
CA LEU A 29 -4.06 -16.54 3.14
C LEU A 29 -4.13 -16.54 4.67
N VAL A 30 -3.42 -15.62 5.34
CA VAL A 30 -3.46 -15.48 6.80
C VAL A 30 -4.85 -15.08 7.28
N MET A 31 -5.51 -14.14 6.61
CA MET A 31 -6.87 -13.70 6.98
C MET A 31 -7.90 -14.82 6.82
N ARG A 32 -7.79 -15.63 5.77
CA ARG A 32 -8.67 -16.79 5.54
C ARG A 32 -8.56 -17.86 6.62
N ALA A 33 -7.39 -18.01 7.25
CA ALA A 33 -7.19 -18.98 8.32
C ALA A 33 -7.90 -18.57 9.63
N GLN A 34 -8.45 -17.37 9.70
CA GLN A 34 -9.14 -16.84 10.87
C GLN A 34 -10.67 -16.95 10.76
N GLY A 35 -11.36 -16.79 11.90
CA GLY A 35 -12.82 -16.93 11.98
C GLY A 35 -13.64 -15.80 11.35
N ASP A 36 -13.05 -14.61 11.17
CA ASP A 36 -13.71 -13.43 10.59
C ASP A 36 -12.80 -12.71 9.57
N PRO A 37 -12.69 -13.22 8.33
CA PRO A 37 -11.83 -12.62 7.32
C PRO A 37 -12.25 -11.19 6.90
N GLU A 38 -13.56 -10.90 6.92
CA GLU A 38 -14.09 -9.59 6.52
C GLU A 38 -13.79 -8.51 7.57
N GLY A 39 -14.02 -8.81 8.85
CA GLY A 39 -13.65 -7.91 9.94
C GLY A 39 -12.13 -7.69 10.05
N GLN A 40 -11.33 -8.73 9.76
CA GLN A 40 -9.88 -8.61 9.72
C GLN A 40 -9.39 -7.75 8.55
N LEU A 41 -10.02 -7.86 7.38
CA LEU A 41 -9.69 -6.99 6.25
C LEU A 41 -9.97 -5.52 6.56
N ALA A 42 -11.14 -5.21 7.12
CA ALA A 42 -11.49 -3.84 7.49
C ALA A 42 -10.52 -3.25 8.53
N SER A 43 -10.17 -4.04 9.55
CA SER A 43 -9.20 -3.64 10.57
C SER A 43 -7.80 -3.44 9.99
N PHE A 44 -7.42 -4.30 9.03
CA PHE A 44 -6.14 -4.21 8.33
C PHE A 44 -6.02 -2.97 7.45
N GLU A 45 -7.06 -2.66 6.66
CA GLU A 45 -7.10 -1.45 5.85
C GLU A 45 -6.95 -0.20 6.74
N GLN A 46 -7.72 -0.13 7.83
CA GLN A 46 -7.64 1.00 8.75
C GLN A 46 -6.23 1.15 9.34
N ALA A 47 -5.64 0.07 9.83
CA ALA A 47 -4.29 0.10 10.40
C ALA A 47 -3.23 0.53 9.39
N LEU A 48 -3.32 0.07 8.13
CA LEU A 48 -2.42 0.50 7.06
C LEU A 48 -2.58 1.99 6.73
N VAL A 49 -3.82 2.46 6.58
CA VAL A 49 -4.11 3.87 6.28
C VAL A 49 -3.59 4.78 7.40
N GLU A 50 -3.80 4.41 8.66
CA GLU A 50 -3.28 5.15 9.81
C GLU A 50 -1.75 5.16 9.85
N SER A 51 -1.11 4.01 9.61
CA SER A 51 0.35 3.89 9.54
C SER A 51 0.94 4.78 8.43
N MET A 52 0.38 4.73 7.21
CA MET A 52 0.84 5.56 6.10
C MET A 52 0.56 7.06 6.32
N GLY A 53 -0.52 7.38 7.04
CA GLY A 53 -0.88 8.74 7.43
C GLY A 53 0.04 9.37 8.48
N THR A 54 0.93 8.58 9.10
CA THR A 54 1.87 9.03 10.15
C THR A 54 3.34 8.98 9.73
N ILE A 55 3.67 8.48 8.53
CA ILE A 55 5.04 8.40 8.00
C ILE A 55 5.74 9.77 8.02
N GLY A 56 6.74 9.94 8.87
CA GLY A 56 7.52 11.18 8.95
C GLY A 56 7.02 12.19 9.97
N ARG A 57 5.93 11.91 10.71
CA ARG A 57 5.58 12.69 11.92
C ARG A 57 6.59 12.38 13.03
N SER A 58 7.67 13.14 13.07
CA SER A 58 8.46 13.33 14.28
C SER A 58 7.90 14.56 14.99
N ASP A 59 7.43 14.40 16.22
CA ASP A 59 6.84 15.47 17.05
C ASP A 59 7.83 16.61 17.40
N LYS A 60 9.03 16.59 16.81
CA LYS A 60 10.16 17.45 17.11
C LYS A 60 10.75 18.16 15.89
N GLN A 61 10.05 18.24 14.76
CA GLN A 61 10.56 18.89 13.55
C GLN A 61 9.75 20.12 13.16
N ASP A 62 10.39 21.30 13.27
CA ASP A 62 9.94 22.53 12.62
C ASP A 62 10.19 22.43 11.12
N PHE A 63 9.16 22.03 10.37
CA PHE A 63 9.23 21.96 8.91
C PHE A 63 9.05 23.34 8.28
N SER A 64 9.75 23.59 7.17
CA SER A 64 9.38 24.72 6.29
C SER A 64 7.98 24.50 5.70
N LEU A 65 7.35 25.57 5.20
CA LEU A 65 6.03 25.48 4.56
C LEU A 65 6.03 24.44 3.41
N ASP A 66 7.07 24.45 2.58
CA ASP A 66 7.21 23.52 1.45
C ASP A 66 7.37 22.06 1.92
N GLN A 67 8.12 21.83 3.00
CA GLN A 67 8.26 20.50 3.60
C GLN A 67 6.94 20.01 4.20
N ALA A 68 6.19 20.90 4.85
CA ALA A 68 4.87 20.55 5.41
C ALA A 68 3.84 20.21 4.31
N VAL A 69 3.87 20.93 3.18
CA VAL A 69 3.03 20.63 2.01
C VAL A 69 3.43 19.30 1.40
N TRP A 70 4.72 19.10 1.13
CA TRP A 70 5.22 17.84 0.58
C TRP A 70 4.88 16.64 1.47
N MET A 71 5.07 16.75 2.80
CA MET A 71 4.68 15.69 3.73
C MET A 71 3.18 15.43 3.71
N ARG A 72 2.33 16.46 3.64
CA ARG A 72 0.89 16.28 3.52
C ARG A 72 0.52 15.51 2.26
N GLU A 73 1.16 15.81 1.12
CA GLU A 73 0.95 15.09 -0.13
C GLU A 73 1.44 13.64 -0.05
N GLN A 74 2.62 13.40 0.53
CA GLN A 74 3.16 12.06 0.77
C GLN A 74 2.22 11.22 1.66
N HIS A 75 1.66 11.80 2.72
CA HIS A 75 0.68 11.13 3.56
C HIS A 75 -0.61 10.82 2.82
N ALA A 76 -1.12 11.76 2.02
CA ALA A 76 -2.33 11.54 1.23
C ALA A 76 -2.14 10.42 0.22
N TYR A 77 -1.01 10.44 -0.49
CA TYR A 77 -0.66 9.40 -1.44
C TYR A 77 -0.41 8.05 -0.76
N GLY A 78 0.28 8.02 0.38
CA GLY A 78 0.49 6.81 1.17
C GLY A 78 -0.82 6.18 1.66
N ARG A 79 -1.80 7.00 2.08
CA ARG A 79 -3.15 6.49 2.43
C ARG A 79 -3.86 5.88 1.23
N GLN A 80 -3.75 6.50 0.06
CA GLN A 80 -4.31 5.95 -1.17
C GLN A 80 -3.70 4.59 -1.51
N LEU A 81 -2.36 4.48 -1.48
CA LEU A 81 -1.65 3.22 -1.71
C LEU A 81 -2.06 2.14 -0.70
N ALA A 82 -2.26 2.49 0.57
CA ALA A 82 -2.76 1.55 1.58
C ALA A 82 -4.14 0.99 1.23
N SER A 83 -5.08 1.83 0.81
CA SER A 83 -6.42 1.38 0.39
C SER A 83 -6.37 0.55 -0.90
N GLU A 84 -5.53 0.92 -1.87
CA GLU A 84 -5.33 0.14 -3.10
C GLU A 84 -4.77 -1.26 -2.80
N PHE A 85 -3.80 -1.35 -1.90
CA PHE A 85 -3.25 -2.63 -1.46
C PHE A 85 -4.28 -3.48 -0.71
N ALA A 86 -5.07 -2.89 0.19
CA ALA A 86 -6.15 -3.59 0.88
C ALA A 86 -7.21 -4.13 -0.10
N ALA A 87 -7.56 -3.37 -1.14
CA ALA A 87 -8.44 -3.83 -2.20
C ALA A 87 -7.84 -5.01 -2.99
N MET A 88 -6.52 -5.01 -3.23
CA MET A 88 -5.83 -6.14 -3.86
C MET A 88 -5.88 -7.39 -2.97
N VAL A 89 -5.65 -7.26 -1.66
CA VAL A 89 -5.83 -8.36 -0.69
C VAL A 89 -7.26 -8.90 -0.75
N ALA A 90 -8.25 -8.01 -0.76
CA ALA A 90 -9.67 -8.36 -0.85
C ALA A 90 -10.00 -9.15 -2.12
N ALA A 91 -9.45 -8.75 -3.27
CA ALA A 91 -9.63 -9.44 -4.54
C ALA A 91 -9.05 -10.87 -4.52
N TYR A 92 -8.02 -11.11 -3.71
CA TYR A 92 -7.51 -12.45 -3.49
C TYR A 92 -8.33 -13.25 -2.47
N MET A 93 -9.28 -12.67 -1.73
CA MET A 93 -10.16 -13.44 -0.86
C MET A 93 -11.37 -13.96 -1.67
N PRO A 94 -11.67 -15.28 -1.64
CA PRO A 94 -12.81 -15.80 -2.37
C PRO A 94 -14.11 -15.22 -1.81
N HIS A 95 -14.99 -14.73 -2.69
CA HIS A 95 -16.37 -14.44 -2.30
C HIS A 95 -17.03 -15.75 -1.87
N LYS A 96 -17.64 -15.77 -0.67
CA LYS A 96 -18.51 -16.88 -0.26
C LYS A 96 -19.59 -17.03 -1.34
N GLY A 97 -19.54 -18.13 -2.08
CA GLY A 97 -20.62 -18.56 -2.97
C GLY A 97 -21.84 -19.01 -2.17
#